data_AF-A0A432IVW9-F1
#
_entry.id   AF-A0A432IVW9-F1
#
_cell.length_a   1.000
_cell.length_b   1.000
_cell.length_c   1.000
_cell.angle_alpha   90.00
_cell.angle_beta   90.00
_cell.angle_gamma   90.00
#
_symmetry.space_group_name_H-M   'P 1'
#
loop_
_entity.id
_entity.type
_entity.pdbx_description
1 polymer ?
#
loop_
_entity_poly.entity_id
_entity_poly.type
_entity_poly.pdbx_seq_one_letter_code
_entity_poly.pdbx_strand_id
1 'polypeptide(L)' 'MVTTVALTIIGCVLTLVGIIFNLIPKQINQKLMGDLTEEASQVAAAFRIILGALGMTFGIVAISCRNFPVVEAQT' A
#
# COMPACT_ATOMS: atom_id res chain seq x y z
N MET A 1 11.05 -20.16 6.39
CA MET A 1 11.99 -19.50 5.47
C MET A 1 11.27 -18.89 4.26
N VAL A 2 10.53 -19.67 3.47
CA VAL A 2 9.83 -19.15 2.25
C VAL A 2 8.78 -18.07 2.59
N THR A 3 7.93 -18.31 3.58
CA THR A 3 6.87 -17.37 4.00
C THR A 3 7.44 -16.06 4.55
N THR A 4 8.57 -16.13 5.25
CA THR A 4 9.28 -14.96 5.79
C THR A 4 9.77 -14.04 4.68
N VAL A 5 10.42 -14.60 3.66
CA VAL A 5 10.90 -13.84 2.51
C VAL A 5 9.71 -13.23 1.75
N ALA A 6 8.65 -14.01 1.51
CA ALA A 6 7.45 -13.54 0.83
C ALA A 6 6.78 -12.37 1.56
N LEU A 7 6.52 -12.50 2.87
CA LEU A 7 5.88 -11.45 3.67
C LEU A 7 6.76 -10.21 3.82
N THR A 8 8.09 -10.36 3.80
CA THR A 8 9.02 -9.21 3.77
C THR A 8 8.90 -8.46 2.45
N ILE A 9 8.90 -9.15 1.31
CA ILE A 9 8.76 -8.52 -0.01
C ILE A 9 7.41 -7.81 -0.12
N ILE A 10 6.31 -8.51 0.22
CA ILE A 10 4.96 -7.95 0.21
C ILE A 10 4.90 -6.72 1.12
N GLY A 11 5.43 -6.84 2.33
CA GLY A 11 5.50 -5.75 3.30
C GLY A 11 6.19 -4.51 2.76
N CYS A 12 7.41 -4.66 2.25
CA CYS A 12 8.19 -3.57 1.69
C CYS A 12 7.49 -2.90 0.49
N VAL A 13 6.94 -3.69 -0.44
CA VAL A 13 6.27 -3.15 -1.63
C VAL A 13 5.01 -2.38 -1.24
N LEU A 14 4.17 -2.95 -0.36
CA LEU A 14 2.93 -2.30 0.07
C LEU A 14 3.19 -1.00 0.84
N THR A 15 4.19 -0.99 1.71
CA THR A 15 4.60 0.24 2.41
C THR A 15 5.12 1.29 1.44
N LEU A 16 5.98 0.94 0.48
CA LEU A 16 6.50 1.89 -0.51
C LEU A 16 5.40 2.48 -1.39
N VAL A 17 4.53 1.63 -1.95
CA VAL A 17 3.39 2.08 -2.76
C VAL A 17 2.47 2.97 -1.93
N GLY A 18 2.22 2.60 -0.66
CA GLY A 18 1.38 3.35 0.24
C GLY A 18 1.93 4.75 0.57
N ILE A 19 3.25 4.87 0.74
CA ILE A 19 3.93 6.16 0.90
C ILE A 19 3.78 7.02 -0.35
N ILE A 20 4.02 6.46 -1.54
CA ILE A 20 3.94 7.20 -2.82
C ILE A 20 2.53 7.77 -3.02
N PHE A 21 1.50 6.95 -2.77
CA PHE A 21 0.11 7.37 -2.93
C PHE A 21 -0.34 8.43 -1.92
N ASN A 22 0.27 8.50 -0.73
CA ASN A 22 -0.01 9.54 0.26
C ASN A 22 0.77 10.84 0.02
N LEU A 23 2.03 10.76 -0.45
CA LEU A 23 2.87 11.93 -0.65
C LEU A 23 2.48 12.73 -1.91
N ILE A 24 2.17 12.06 -3.01
CA ILE A 24 1.93 12.72 -4.31
C ILE A 24 0.69 12.18 -5.07
N PRO A 25 -0.49 12.09 -4.42
CA PRO A 25 -1.68 11.48 -5.02
C PRO A 25 -2.12 12.15 -6.33
N LYS A 26 -2.11 13.49 -6.39
CA LYS A 26 -2.52 14.25 -7.59
C LYS A 26 -1.58 14.03 -8.78
N GLN A 27 -0.26 13.97 -8.54
CA GLN A 27 0.71 13.72 -9.61
C GLN A 27 0.57 12.30 -10.17
N ILE A 28 0.29 11.32 -9.29
CA ILE A 28 0.00 9.94 -9.71
C ILE A 28 -1.30 9.87 -10.52
N ASN A 29 -2.34 10.61 -10.13
CA ASN A 29 -3.57 10.71 -10.93
C ASN A 29 -3.26 11.19 -12.35
N GLN A 30 -2.60 12.33 -12.47
CA GLN A 30 -2.31 12.96 -13.75
C GLN A 30 -1.43 12.06 -14.65
N LYS A 31 -0.44 11.39 -14.06
CA LYS A 31 0.42 10.46 -14.82
C LYS A 31 -0.31 9.22 -15.34
N LEU A 32 -1.32 8.73 -14.61
CA LEU A 32 -2.03 7.50 -14.96
C LEU A 32 -3.28 7.74 -15.82
N MET A 33 -3.94 8.86 -15.63
CA MET A 33 -5.27 9.15 -16.20
C MET A 33 -5.25 10.35 -17.14
N GLY A 34 -4.12 11.04 -17.29
CA GLY A 34 -4.01 12.23 -18.12
C GLY A 34 -4.63 13.46 -17.45
N ASP A 35 -5.15 14.38 -18.26
CA ASP A 35 -5.78 15.59 -17.75
C ASP A 35 -7.18 15.28 -17.20
N LEU A 36 -7.32 15.35 -15.89
CA LEU A 36 -8.61 15.31 -15.21
C LEU A 36 -9.08 16.72 -14.89
N THR A 37 -10.40 16.92 -14.90
CA THR A 37 -11.01 18.10 -14.31
C THR A 37 -10.62 18.21 -12.83
N GLU A 38 -10.56 19.44 -12.31
CA GLU A 38 -10.04 19.71 -10.96
C GLU A 38 -10.83 18.95 -9.88
N GLU A 39 -12.15 18.91 -10.00
CA GLU A 39 -13.04 18.16 -9.10
C GLU A 39 -12.77 16.65 -9.13
N ALA A 40 -12.64 16.06 -10.33
CA ALA A 40 -12.35 14.64 -10.47
C ALA A 40 -10.95 14.29 -9.97
N SER A 41 -9.97 15.17 -10.19
CA SER A 41 -8.61 15.03 -9.68
C SER A 41 -8.57 15.03 -8.15
N GLN A 42 -9.36 15.88 -7.51
CA GLN A 42 -9.46 15.94 -6.05
C GLN A 42 -10.08 14.67 -5.46
N VAL A 43 -11.18 14.19 -6.02
CA VAL A 43 -11.82 12.94 -5.57
C VAL A 43 -10.87 11.75 -5.76
N ALA A 44 -10.25 11.63 -6.94
CA ALA A 44 -9.29 10.57 -7.23
C ALA A 44 -8.05 10.62 -6.32
N ALA A 45 -7.63 11.82 -5.89
CA ALA A 45 -6.53 11.99 -4.95
C ALA A 45 -6.90 11.51 -3.55
N ALA A 46 -8.12 11.80 -3.08
CA ALA A 46 -8.63 11.30 -1.81
C ALA A 46 -8.65 9.76 -1.77
N PHE A 47 -9.12 9.12 -2.85
CA PHE A 47 -9.08 7.66 -2.96
C PHE A 47 -7.65 7.09 -2.92
N ARG A 48 -6.67 7.76 -3.54
CA ARG A 48 -5.27 7.32 -3.48
C ARG A 48 -4.67 7.44 -2.09
N ILE A 49 -5.00 8.50 -1.35
CA ILE A 49 -4.61 8.64 0.06
C ILE A 49 -5.16 7.46 0.88
N ILE A 50 -6.46 7.15 0.73
CA ILE A 50 -7.10 6.03 1.42
C ILE A 50 -6.43 4.69 1.06
N LEU A 51 -6.28 4.41 -0.24
CA LEU A 51 -5.60 3.21 -0.72
C LEU A 51 -4.15 3.13 -0.24
N GLY A 52 -3.46 4.26 -0.18
CA GLY A 52 -2.10 4.34 0.32
C GLY A 52 -2.02 4.03 1.81
N ALA A 53 -2.96 4.54 2.61
CA ALA A 53 -3.05 4.26 4.06
C ALA A 53 -3.37 2.78 4.33
N LEU A 54 -4.26 2.18 3.53
CA LEU A 54 -4.54 0.74 3.57
C LEU A 54 -3.30 -0.07 3.19
N GLY A 55 -2.61 0.30 2.11
CA GLY A 55 -1.36 -0.33 1.69
C GLY A 55 -0.28 -0.30 2.77
N MET A 56 -0.09 0.86 3.43
CA MET A 56 0.84 0.95 4.56
C MET A 56 0.44 0.06 5.72
N THR A 57 -0.85 0.04 6.10
CA THR A 57 -1.36 -0.82 7.17
C THR A 57 -1.09 -2.30 6.87
N PHE A 58 -1.47 -2.77 5.68
CA PHE A 58 -1.20 -4.15 5.27
C PHE A 58 0.30 -4.45 5.17
N GLY A 59 1.11 -3.49 4.75
CA GLY A 59 2.57 -3.62 4.72
C GLY A 59 3.15 -3.83 6.11
N ILE A 60 2.72 -3.03 7.10
CA ILE A 60 3.13 -3.18 8.51
C ILE A 60 2.69 -4.54 9.07
N VAL A 61 1.45 -4.94 8.80
CA VAL A 61 0.93 -6.25 9.23
C VAL A 61 1.76 -7.38 8.62
N ALA A 62 2.04 -7.34 7.31
CA ALA A 62 2.85 -8.36 6.64
C ALA A 62 4.27 -8.45 7.22
N ILE A 63 4.92 -7.31 7.48
CA ILE A 63 6.24 -7.25 8.13
C ILE A 63 6.18 -7.83 9.54
N SER A 64 5.10 -7.56 10.29
CA SER A 64 4.91 -8.04 11.66
C SER A 64 4.67 -9.55 11.70
N CYS A 65 3.94 -10.09 10.72
CA CYS A 65 3.63 -11.51 10.62
C CYS A 65 4.74 -12.34 9.93
N ARG A 66 5.83 -11.74 9.43
CA ARG A 66 6.85 -12.44 8.63
C ARG A 66 7.50 -13.64 9.34
N ASN A 67 7.52 -13.64 10.66
CA ASN A 67 8.10 -14.68 11.50
C ASN A 67 7.05 -15.40 12.36
N PHE A 68 5.76 -15.31 12.00
CA PHE A 68 4.71 -15.95 12.78
C PHE A 68 4.92 -17.48 12.82
N PRO A 69 4.95 -18.10 14.01
CA PRO A 69 5.08 -19.55 14.14
C PRO A 69 3.90 -20.25 13.48
N VAL A 70 4.17 -21.31 12.71
CA VAL A 70 3.12 -22.06 12.00
C VAL A 70 2.09 -22.67 12.97
N VAL A 71 2.53 -23.06 14.17
CA VAL A 71 1.66 -23.58 15.25
C VAL A 71 0.61 -22.57 15.70
N GLU A 72 0.97 -21.29 15.81
CA GLU A 72 0.05 -20.24 16.25
C GLU A 72 -0.88 -19.77 15.12
N ALA A 73 -0.55 -20.09 13.86
CA ALA A 73 -1.33 -19.73 12.68
C ALA A 73 -2.41 -20.76 12.31
N GLN A 74 -2.48 -21.91 13.00
CA GLN A 74 -3.37 -23.03 12.70
C GLN A 74 -4.55 -23.19 13.68
N THR A 75 -4.62 -22.37 14.73
CA THR A 75 -5.75 -22.26 15.66
C THR A 75 -6.64 -21.10 15.31
#